data_AF-A0AAJ6E8X2-F1
#
_entry.id   AF-A0AAJ6E8X2-F1
#
_cell.length_a   1.000
_cell.length_b   1.000
_cell.length_c   1.000
_cell.angle_alpha   90.00
_cell.angle_beta   90.00
_cell.angle_gamma   90.00
#
_symmetry.space_group_name_H-M   'P 1'
#
loop_
_entity.id
_entity.type
_entity.pdbx_description
1 polymer ?
#
loop_
_entity_poly.entity_id
_entity_poly.type
_entity_poly.pdbx_seq_one_letter_code
_entity_poly.pdbx_strand_id
1 'polypeptide(L)'
;MTLKFDVRGAILVAAAITSLVALASPARADQCDDIAKQLASGVDKLKVNFKAANIIYLTHPAAKELSLGCRAQGQNYSNELYAKGDRKPTPQFYDLVGSAAAIIFTLPKDDTTKGTTRCLKRMGLFRGDKVAMRYKRLNMECSRTKTEAAIAITRPKDE
;
A
#
# COMPACT_ATOMS: atom_id res chain seq x y z
N MET A 1 -64.37 20.70 7.16
CA MET A 1 -63.74 21.39 6.00
C MET A 1 -62.62 20.53 5.47
N THR A 2 -62.76 20.05 4.24
CA THR A 2 -61.77 19.27 3.48
C THR A 2 -60.56 20.14 3.13
N LEU A 3 -59.37 19.79 3.64
CA LEU A 3 -58.11 20.44 3.24
C LEU A 3 -57.70 19.96 1.84
N LYS A 4 -57.76 20.89 0.87
CA LYS A 4 -57.16 20.75 -0.46
C LYS A 4 -55.64 20.83 -0.32
N PHE A 5 -54.93 19.75 -0.65
CA PHE A 5 -53.49 19.79 -0.86
C PHE A 5 -53.20 20.40 -2.24
N ASP A 6 -52.62 21.60 -2.24
CA ASP A 6 -52.20 22.32 -3.45
C ASP A 6 -50.89 21.73 -3.97
N VAL A 7 -50.95 21.01 -5.10
CA VAL A 7 -49.87 20.23 -5.75
C VAL A 7 -48.86 21.13 -6.48
N ARG A 8 -48.57 22.32 -5.94
CA ARG A 8 -47.71 23.32 -6.59
C ARG A 8 -46.39 23.60 -5.87
N GLY A 9 -46.20 23.09 -4.65
CA GLY A 9 -44.96 23.24 -3.88
C GLY A 9 -43.95 22.08 -4.02
N ALA A 10 -44.32 20.98 -4.68
CA ALA A 10 -43.55 19.73 -4.65
C ALA A 10 -42.36 19.67 -5.64
N ILE A 11 -42.13 20.73 -6.45
CA ILE A 11 -41.12 20.70 -7.52
C ILE A 11 -39.78 21.34 -7.09
N LEU A 12 -39.72 22.06 -5.97
CA LEU A 12 -38.54 22.86 -5.59
C LEU A 12 -37.67 22.30 -4.44
N VAL A 13 -37.93 21.08 -3.96
CA VAL A 13 -37.09 20.45 -2.91
C VAL A 13 -36.27 19.26 -3.41
N ALA A 14 -36.53 18.76 -4.63
CA ALA A 14 -35.79 17.64 -5.20
C ALA A 14 -34.36 17.99 -5.69
N ALA A 15 -33.98 19.27 -5.70
CA ALA A 15 -32.70 19.72 -6.25
C ALA A 15 -31.54 19.77 -5.23
N ALA A 16 -31.76 19.46 -3.95
CA ALA A 16 -30.75 19.64 -2.89
C ALA A 16 -30.01 18.37 -2.44
N ILE A 17 -30.29 17.19 -3.01
CA ILE A 17 -29.71 15.90 -2.53
C ILE A 17 -28.60 15.36 -3.45
N THR A 18 -28.27 16.04 -4.56
CA THR A 18 -27.32 15.50 -5.56
C THR A 18 -25.85 15.93 -5.38
N SER A 19 -25.50 16.68 -4.33
CA SER A 19 -24.13 17.24 -4.17
C SER A 19 -23.15 16.41 -3.31
N LEU A 20 -23.47 15.17 -2.91
CA LEU A 20 -22.61 14.35 -2.03
C LEU A 20 -21.85 13.19 -2.68
N VAL A 21 -21.89 13.01 -4.02
CA VAL A 21 -21.29 11.84 -4.69
C VAL A 21 -20.02 12.16 -5.50
N ALA A 22 -19.05 12.88 -4.91
CA ALA A 22 -17.78 13.16 -5.61
C ALA A 22 -16.51 13.09 -4.74
N LEU A 23 -16.50 12.29 -3.67
CA LEU A 23 -15.24 11.96 -2.95
C LEU A 23 -14.63 10.61 -3.39
N ALA A 24 -15.28 9.88 -4.29
CA ALA A 24 -14.66 8.73 -4.94
C ALA A 24 -13.46 9.24 -5.75
N SER A 25 -12.25 9.06 -5.24
CA SER A 25 -11.00 9.55 -5.85
C SER A 25 -10.62 8.63 -7.02
N PRO A 26 -11.02 8.89 -8.27
CA PRO A 26 -10.80 7.95 -9.38
C PRO A 26 -9.31 7.96 -9.75
N ALA A 27 -8.71 9.16 -9.76
CA ALA A 27 -7.32 9.40 -10.14
C ALA A 27 -6.26 8.66 -9.30
N ARG A 28 -6.59 8.22 -8.07
CA ARG A 28 -5.65 7.45 -7.23
C ARG A 28 -5.75 5.95 -7.46
N ALA A 29 -6.94 5.44 -7.76
CA ALA A 29 -7.09 4.06 -8.20
C ALA A 29 -6.29 3.83 -9.49
N ASP A 30 -6.35 4.79 -10.41
CA ASP A 30 -5.58 4.78 -11.67
C ASP A 30 -4.07 4.79 -11.39
N GLN A 31 -3.58 5.71 -10.55
CA GLN A 31 -2.15 5.79 -10.22
C GLN A 31 -1.62 4.48 -9.61
N CYS A 32 -2.41 3.85 -8.76
CA CYS A 32 -1.98 2.61 -8.11
C CYS A 32 -2.02 1.39 -9.03
N ASP A 33 -3.00 1.33 -9.92
CA ASP A 33 -3.05 0.31 -10.96
C ASP A 33 -1.87 0.47 -11.93
N ASP A 34 -1.45 1.70 -12.22
CA ASP A 34 -0.26 1.97 -13.02
C ASP A 34 1.04 1.59 -12.31
N ILE A 35 1.18 1.86 -11.01
CA ILE A 35 2.31 1.37 -10.21
C ILE A 35 2.33 -0.17 -10.21
N ALA A 36 1.17 -0.84 -10.08
CA ALA A 36 1.08 -2.29 -10.13
C ALA A 36 1.52 -2.86 -11.50
N LYS A 37 1.14 -2.21 -12.60
CA LYS A 37 1.62 -2.56 -13.95
C LYS A 37 3.13 -2.34 -14.07
N GLN A 38 3.65 -1.22 -13.58
CA GLN A 38 5.08 -0.93 -13.58
C GLN A 38 5.86 -1.97 -12.79
N LEU A 39 5.35 -2.37 -11.62
CA LEU A 39 5.90 -3.44 -10.82
C LEU A 39 5.98 -4.75 -11.61
N ALA A 40 4.89 -5.16 -12.26
CA ALA A 40 4.86 -6.40 -13.06
C ALA A 40 5.82 -6.36 -14.26
N SER A 41 6.08 -5.18 -14.84
CA SER A 41 7.07 -5.02 -15.91
C SER A 41 8.50 -4.88 -15.42
N GLY A 42 8.71 -4.30 -14.22
CA GLY A 42 10.01 -3.89 -13.70
C GLY A 42 10.64 -4.89 -12.74
N VAL A 43 9.87 -5.87 -12.26
CA VAL A 43 10.33 -6.92 -11.36
C VAL A 43 10.09 -8.27 -12.01
N ASP A 44 11.18 -9.02 -12.23
CA ASP A 44 11.10 -10.35 -12.84
C ASP A 44 10.15 -11.28 -12.04
N LYS A 45 9.36 -12.09 -12.76
CA LYS A 45 8.40 -13.07 -12.19
C LYS A 45 7.33 -12.49 -11.26
N LEU A 46 7.17 -11.16 -11.19
CA LEU A 46 6.11 -10.54 -10.43
C LEU A 46 4.81 -10.53 -11.25
N LYS A 47 3.71 -10.95 -10.63
CA LYS A 47 2.37 -10.93 -11.24
C LYS A 47 1.41 -10.15 -10.39
N VAL A 48 0.57 -9.34 -11.03
CA VAL A 48 -0.62 -8.76 -10.40
C VAL A 48 -1.70 -9.84 -10.35
N ASN A 49 -2.25 -10.12 -9.17
CA ASN A 49 -3.22 -11.20 -9.00
C ASN A 49 -4.65 -10.65 -8.97
N PHE A 50 -5.04 -9.99 -7.88
CA PHE A 50 -6.35 -9.36 -7.76
C PHE A 50 -6.29 -8.09 -6.92
N LYS A 51 -7.27 -7.21 -7.14
CA LYS A 51 -7.45 -5.97 -6.38
C LYS A 51 -8.66 -6.13 -5.46
N ALA A 52 -8.48 -5.79 -4.18
CA ALA A 52 -9.57 -5.77 -3.22
C ALA A 52 -9.50 -4.48 -2.38
N ALA A 53 -10.59 -3.71 -2.38
CA ALA A 53 -10.65 -2.38 -1.79
C ALA A 53 -9.48 -1.48 -2.25
N ASN A 54 -8.60 -1.09 -1.32
CA ASN A 54 -7.44 -0.23 -1.58
C ASN A 54 -6.12 -1.01 -1.57
N ILE A 55 -6.14 -2.32 -1.83
CA ILE A 55 -4.96 -3.19 -1.83
C ILE A 55 -4.92 -3.99 -3.13
N ILE A 56 -3.77 -3.98 -3.78
CA ILE A 56 -3.47 -4.80 -4.95
C ILE A 56 -2.58 -5.95 -4.48
N TYR A 57 -3.08 -7.18 -4.58
CA TYR A 57 -2.34 -8.37 -4.23
C TYR A 57 -1.46 -8.78 -5.40
N LEU A 58 -0.18 -9.01 -5.08
CA LEU A 58 0.87 -9.38 -6.01
C LEU A 58 1.38 -10.77 -5.66
N THR A 59 1.94 -11.47 -6.64
CA THR A 59 2.50 -12.81 -6.45
C THR A 59 3.90 -12.86 -7.03
N HIS A 60 4.84 -13.39 -6.26
CA HIS A 60 6.23 -13.59 -6.66
C HIS A 60 6.80 -14.83 -5.96
N PRO A 61 7.60 -15.69 -6.64
CA PRO A 61 8.09 -16.95 -6.05
C PRO A 61 8.97 -16.76 -4.81
N ALA A 62 9.63 -15.61 -4.67
CA ALA A 62 10.47 -15.30 -3.51
C ALA A 62 9.68 -14.77 -2.29
N ALA A 63 8.37 -14.52 -2.39
CA ALA A 63 7.54 -14.02 -1.29
C ALA A 63 6.31 -14.91 -1.07
N LYS A 64 5.91 -15.05 0.20
CA LYS A 64 4.66 -15.74 0.58
C LYS A 64 3.44 -14.85 0.41
N GLU A 65 3.61 -13.57 0.68
CA GLU A 65 2.59 -12.56 0.51
C GLU A 65 3.25 -11.28 0.05
N LEU A 66 2.63 -10.61 -0.91
CA LEU A 66 3.10 -9.33 -1.42
C LEU A 66 1.87 -8.52 -1.80
N SER A 67 1.82 -7.27 -1.35
CA SER A 67 0.70 -6.41 -1.67
C SER A 67 1.14 -4.95 -1.73
N LEU A 68 0.51 -4.23 -2.65
CA LEU A 68 0.60 -2.79 -2.77
C LEU A 68 -0.67 -2.17 -2.18
N GLY A 69 -0.53 -1.50 -1.04
CA GLY A 69 -1.56 -0.69 -0.42
C GLY A 69 -1.60 0.72 -1.02
N CYS A 70 -2.80 1.15 -1.36
CA CYS A 70 -3.10 2.36 -2.13
C CYS A 70 -4.07 3.27 -1.37
N ARG A 71 -3.90 3.37 -0.05
CA ARG A 71 -4.85 4.07 0.81
C ARG A 71 -4.88 5.57 0.49
N ALA A 72 -5.97 6.03 -0.10
CA ALA A 72 -6.30 7.44 -0.27
C ALA A 72 -7.37 7.87 0.76
N GLN A 73 -7.13 9.03 1.38
CA GLN A 73 -7.93 9.81 2.36
C GLN A 73 -7.81 9.41 3.86
N GLY A 74 -7.37 10.38 4.67
CA GLY A 74 -7.35 10.32 6.15
C GLY A 74 -6.11 9.73 6.83
N GLN A 75 -5.14 9.19 6.07
CA GLN A 75 -3.94 8.53 6.61
C GLN A 75 -2.65 9.26 6.20
N ASN A 76 -1.61 9.13 7.04
CA ASN A 76 -0.33 9.82 6.93
C ASN A 76 0.57 9.38 5.77
N TYR A 77 0.15 8.43 4.91
CA TYR A 77 0.95 7.90 3.81
C TYR A 77 0.12 7.72 2.53
N SER A 78 0.75 7.79 1.35
CA SER A 78 0.08 7.66 0.06
C SER A 78 0.11 6.24 -0.51
N ASN A 79 1.25 5.56 -0.38
CA ASN A 79 1.48 4.20 -0.84
C ASN A 79 2.10 3.36 0.29
N GLU A 80 1.76 2.08 0.34
CA GLU A 80 2.27 1.10 1.28
C GLU A 80 2.73 -0.15 0.51
N LEU A 81 3.96 -0.59 0.73
CA LEU A 81 4.41 -1.89 0.28
C LEU A 81 4.40 -2.84 1.47
N TYR A 82 3.67 -3.94 1.37
CA TYR A 82 3.72 -5.02 2.34
C TYR A 82 4.27 -6.29 1.68
N ALA A 83 5.27 -6.90 2.31
CA ALA A 83 5.87 -8.15 1.84
C ALA A 83 6.12 -9.09 3.00
N LYS A 84 5.86 -10.37 2.78
CA LYS A 84 6.06 -11.46 3.74
C LYS A 84 6.84 -12.59 3.08
N GLY A 85 7.82 -13.12 3.80
CA GLY A 85 8.64 -14.23 3.38
C GLY A 85 8.93 -15.18 4.53
N ASP A 86 9.91 -16.05 4.33
CA ASP A 86 10.37 -16.97 5.37
C ASP A 86 10.98 -16.23 6.58
N ARG A 87 10.93 -16.87 7.75
CA ARG A 87 11.53 -16.36 9.00
C ARG A 87 12.96 -15.85 8.83
N LYS A 88 13.73 -16.50 7.96
CA LYS A 88 15.06 -16.08 7.52
C LYS A 88 14.95 -15.73 6.04
N PRO A 89 14.72 -14.44 5.69
CA PRO A 89 14.52 -14.07 4.31
C PRO A 89 15.77 -14.32 3.47
N THR A 90 15.55 -14.81 2.25
CA THR A 90 16.61 -15.09 1.27
C THR A 90 17.12 -13.80 0.61
N PRO A 91 18.30 -13.81 -0.03
CA PRO A 91 18.77 -12.69 -0.84
C PRO A 91 17.77 -12.24 -1.91
N GLN A 92 17.06 -13.19 -2.53
CA GLN A 92 16.04 -12.92 -3.54
C GLN A 92 14.83 -12.16 -2.95
N PHE A 93 14.45 -12.44 -1.70
CA PHE A 93 13.40 -11.67 -1.02
C PHE A 93 13.83 -10.23 -0.76
N TYR A 94 15.09 -10.00 -0.32
CA TYR A 94 15.59 -8.64 -0.13
C TYR A 94 15.62 -7.84 -1.43
N ASP A 95 16.06 -8.48 -2.53
CA ASP A 95 16.10 -7.85 -3.85
C ASP A 95 14.70 -7.53 -4.39
N LEU A 96 13.75 -8.46 -4.21
CA LEU A 96 12.34 -8.27 -4.56
C LEU A 96 11.75 -7.05 -3.84
N VAL A 97 11.85 -7.03 -2.51
CA VAL A 97 11.26 -5.94 -1.71
C VAL A 97 11.97 -4.62 -1.99
N GLY A 98 13.30 -4.64 -2.13
CA GLY A 98 14.09 -3.47 -2.51
C GLY A 98 13.67 -2.91 -3.88
N SER A 99 13.54 -3.77 -4.90
CA SER A 99 13.13 -3.39 -6.25
C SER A 99 11.69 -2.88 -6.28
N ALA A 100 10.77 -3.55 -5.59
CA ALA A 100 9.38 -3.12 -5.49
C ALA A 100 9.27 -1.75 -4.81
N ALA A 101 9.99 -1.54 -3.70
CA ALA A 101 10.03 -0.26 -3.01
C ALA A 101 10.65 0.85 -3.87
N ALA A 102 11.67 0.53 -4.68
CA ALA A 102 12.30 1.47 -5.59
C ALA A 102 11.29 2.02 -6.61
N ILE A 103 10.45 1.14 -7.17
CA ILE A 103 9.41 1.51 -8.13
C ILE A 103 8.28 2.30 -7.44
N ILE A 104 7.70 1.76 -6.35
CA ILE A 104 6.53 2.35 -5.67
C ILE A 104 6.82 3.75 -5.11
N PHE A 105 8.03 3.95 -4.58
CA PHE A 105 8.41 5.21 -3.95
C PHE A 105 9.33 6.06 -4.82
N THR A 106 9.70 5.60 -6.02
CA THR A 106 10.61 6.30 -6.93
C THR A 106 11.92 6.66 -6.21
N LEU A 107 12.60 5.64 -5.69
CA LEU A 107 13.89 5.76 -4.98
C LEU A 107 14.94 4.84 -5.60
N PRO A 108 16.24 5.12 -5.41
CA PRO A 108 17.30 4.24 -5.88
C PRO A 108 17.18 2.83 -5.28
N LYS A 109 17.35 1.80 -6.11
CA LYS A 109 17.26 0.39 -5.71
C LYS A 109 18.25 0.03 -4.61
N ASP A 110 19.46 0.58 -4.63
CA ASP A 110 20.48 0.30 -3.61
C ASP A 110 20.06 0.82 -2.23
N ASP A 111 19.42 1.99 -2.19
CA ASP A 111 18.94 2.59 -0.94
C ASP A 111 17.78 1.80 -0.35
N THR A 112 16.80 1.42 -1.18
CA THR A 112 15.65 0.63 -0.72
C THR A 112 16.05 -0.79 -0.30
N THR A 113 16.97 -1.42 -1.03
CA THR A 113 17.51 -2.74 -0.70
C THR A 113 18.31 -2.69 0.61
N LYS A 114 19.13 -1.66 0.80
CA LYS A 114 19.91 -1.48 2.04
C LYS A 114 19.00 -1.21 3.24
N GLY A 115 17.99 -0.36 3.10
CA GLY A 115 17.01 -0.09 4.16
C GLY A 115 16.23 -1.34 4.55
N THR A 116 15.66 -2.04 3.55
CA THR A 116 14.93 -3.30 3.72
C THR A 116 15.77 -4.36 4.43
N THR A 117 17.01 -4.56 3.96
CA THR A 117 17.95 -5.53 4.53
C THR A 117 18.28 -5.19 5.98
N ARG A 118 18.52 -3.90 6.30
CA ARG A 118 18.80 -3.48 7.68
C ARG A 118 17.61 -3.70 8.60
N CYS A 119 16.42 -3.33 8.16
CA CYS A 119 15.20 -3.51 8.95
C CYS A 119 14.96 -5.00 9.26
N LEU A 120 15.02 -5.86 8.24
CA LEU A 120 14.77 -7.28 8.40
C LEU A 120 15.85 -8.02 9.22
N LYS A 121 17.12 -7.65 9.05
CA LYS A 121 18.24 -8.24 9.83
C LYS A 121 18.30 -7.75 11.27
N ARG A 122 17.66 -6.62 11.59
CA ARG A 122 17.70 -6.05 12.95
C ARG A 122 16.76 -6.78 13.92
N MET A 123 15.81 -7.56 13.40
CA MET A 123 14.91 -8.40 14.19
C MET A 123 15.64 -9.63 14.75
N GLY A 124 15.36 -9.99 16.00
CA GLY A 124 15.98 -11.15 16.62
C GLY A 124 16.04 -11.08 18.14
N LEU A 125 16.77 -12.03 18.72
CA LEU A 125 16.73 -12.37 20.15
C LEU A 125 16.88 -11.19 21.12
N PHE A 126 17.67 -10.18 20.75
CA PHE A 126 17.98 -9.03 21.61
C PHE A 126 17.19 -7.75 21.30
N ARG A 127 16.51 -7.67 20.16
CA ARG A 127 15.80 -6.45 19.69
C ARG A 127 14.30 -6.65 19.54
N GLY A 128 13.82 -7.83 19.92
CA GLY A 128 12.44 -8.24 19.78
C GLY A 128 12.08 -8.68 18.35
N ASP A 129 10.82 -9.08 18.23
CA ASP A 129 10.21 -9.58 17.01
C ASP A 129 9.64 -8.47 16.12
N LYS A 130 9.69 -7.21 16.57
CA LYS A 130 9.21 -6.04 15.82
C LYS A 130 10.26 -4.95 15.85
N VAL A 131 10.54 -4.35 14.70
CA VAL A 131 11.47 -3.25 14.53
C VAL A 131 10.81 -2.20 13.64
N ALA A 132 10.62 -1.01 14.16
CA ALA A 132 10.30 0.16 13.37
C ALA A 132 11.57 0.99 13.19
N MET A 133 11.86 1.39 11.96
CA MET A 133 12.96 2.31 11.67
C MET A 133 12.63 3.21 10.49
N ARG A 134 13.17 4.42 10.53
CA ARG A 134 13.17 5.30 9.38
C ARG A 134 14.48 5.14 8.61
N TYR A 135 14.39 5.03 7.29
CA TYR A 135 15.53 5.01 6.39
C TYR A 135 15.28 5.98 5.24
N LYS A 136 16.07 7.06 5.17
CA LYS A 136 15.85 8.17 4.24
C LYS A 136 14.42 8.72 4.41
N ARG A 137 13.62 8.70 3.34
CA ARG A 137 12.22 9.17 3.29
C ARG A 137 11.20 8.05 3.45
N LEU A 138 11.61 6.89 3.97
CA LEU A 138 10.75 5.72 4.15
C LEU A 138 10.67 5.33 5.63
N ASN A 139 9.46 5.01 6.06
CA ASN A 139 9.22 4.30 7.30
C ASN A 139 9.18 2.82 6.98
N MET A 140 9.95 2.02 7.72
CA MET A 140 10.05 0.58 7.55
C MET A 140 9.70 -0.10 8.87
N GLU A 141 8.66 -0.91 8.84
CA GLU A 141 8.20 -1.71 9.97
C GLU A 141 8.41 -3.17 9.63
N CYS A 142 9.41 -3.77 10.26
CA CYS A 142 9.68 -5.19 10.13
C CYS A 142 9.12 -5.94 11.33
N SER A 143 8.50 -7.08 11.06
CA SER A 143 8.06 -8.01 12.09
C SER A 143 8.49 -9.43 11.74
N ARG A 144 8.68 -10.24 12.77
CA ARG A 144 9.05 -11.65 12.64
C ARG A 144 8.15 -12.48 13.52
N THR A 145 7.67 -13.58 12.99
CA THR A 145 6.90 -14.60 13.72
C THR A 145 7.73 -15.87 13.81
N LYS A 146 7.17 -16.92 14.43
CA LYS A 146 7.82 -18.24 14.55
C LYS A 146 8.22 -18.85 13.20
N THR A 147 7.56 -18.49 12.11
CA THR A 147 7.74 -19.11 10.79
C THR A 147 8.03 -18.11 9.67
N GLU A 148 7.77 -16.82 9.89
CA GLU A 148 7.74 -15.81 8.83
C GLU A 148 8.42 -14.52 9.25
N ALA A 149 8.81 -13.73 8.25
CA ALA A 149 9.24 -12.36 8.42
C ALA A 149 8.44 -11.49 7.45
N ALA A 150 7.99 -10.34 7.93
CA ALA A 150 7.23 -9.38 7.15
C ALA A 150 7.85 -8.00 7.27
N ILE A 151 7.65 -7.19 6.25
CA ILE A 151 8.03 -5.78 6.20
C ILE A 151 6.90 -4.98 5.57
N ALA A 152 6.52 -3.90 6.25
CA ALA A 152 5.69 -2.84 5.71
C ALA A 152 6.58 -1.61 5.47
N ILE A 153 6.51 -1.04 4.27
CA ILE A 153 7.24 0.17 3.90
C ILE A 153 6.21 1.22 3.51
N THR A 154 6.28 2.38 4.13
CA THR A 154 5.42 3.53 3.83
C THR A 154 6.27 4.77 3.63
N ARG A 155 5.72 5.73 2.87
CA ARG A 155 6.26 7.09 2.81
C ARG A 155 5.27 8.04 3.50
N PRO A 156 5.68 8.77 4.55
CA PRO A 156 4.82 9.78 5.15
C PRO A 156 4.55 10.93 4.17
N LYS A 157 3.37 11.55 4.25
CA LYS A 157 2.97 12.69 3.41
C LYS A 157 3.66 14.00 3.77
N ASP A 158 4.08 14.15 5.03
CA ASP A 158 4.49 15.43 5.61
C ASP A 158 6.00 15.73 5.51
N GLU A 159 6.71 15.24 4.48
CA GLU A 159 8.14 15.59 4.27
C GLU A 159 8.64 15.51 2.83
#